data_AF-A0A1F6XY41-F1
#
_entry.id   AF-A0A1F6XY41-F1
#
_cell.length_a   1.000
_cell.length_b   1.000
_cell.length_c   1.000
_cell.angle_alpha   90.00
_cell.angle_beta   90.00
_cell.angle_gamma   90.00
#
_symmetry.space_group_name_H-M   'P 1'
#
loop_
_entity.id
_entity.type
_entity.pdbx_description
1 polymer ?
#
loop_
_entity_poly.entity_id
_entity_poly.type
_entity_poly.pdbx_seq_one_letter_code
_entity_poly.pdbx_strand_id
1 'polypeptide(L)'
;MKKENFKLLNNPKVIKWCYEPITAFSLLNTSNKDNLAMAKKEEDLWGNEIIGTKNNVQWTTKLCQDLVMEALICLKRKNVKKAGAMQSSVRDKNYEPDLECEDYIYEVKSRNWSTPGTAGEKILGVPLKYGELPNLYKKPLQIVLVGYQEYEARKGFAFGDLLKKETQTKELQESLAFYKEHEIEYVAFTDILEKIGFPNGCWN
;
A
#
# COMPACT_ATOMS: atom_id res chain seq x y z
N MET A 1 4.08 -20.36 -11.70
CA MET A 1 2.83 -19.77 -12.23
C MET A 1 3.15 -18.87 -13.40
N LYS A 2 2.42 -19.02 -14.51
CA LYS A 2 2.44 -18.08 -15.65
C LYS A 2 1.68 -16.81 -15.25
N LYS A 3 2.08 -15.63 -15.76
CA LYS A 3 1.43 -14.34 -15.48
C LYS A 3 -0.07 -14.32 -15.83
N GLU A 4 -0.50 -15.21 -16.72
CA GLU A 4 -1.86 -15.36 -17.23
C GLU A 4 -2.92 -15.68 -16.16
N ASN A 5 -2.52 -16.14 -14.96
CA ASN A 5 -3.47 -16.52 -13.90
C ASN A 5 -3.79 -15.39 -12.91
N PHE A 6 -3.20 -14.21 -13.05
CA PHE A 6 -3.39 -13.08 -12.13
C PHE A 6 -4.53 -12.19 -12.60
N LYS A 7 -5.55 -11.99 -11.76
CA LYS A 7 -6.75 -11.25 -12.17
C LYS A 7 -6.52 -9.74 -12.07
N LEU A 8 -5.85 -9.29 -11.02
CA LEU A 8 -5.72 -7.86 -10.72
C LEU A 8 -4.54 -7.25 -11.49
N LEU A 9 -3.40 -7.95 -11.55
CA LEU A 9 -2.24 -7.49 -12.32
C LEU A 9 -2.50 -7.40 -13.82
N ASN A 10 -3.36 -8.29 -14.37
CA ASN A 10 -3.73 -8.24 -15.78
C ASN A 10 -4.86 -7.24 -16.08
N ASN A 11 -5.31 -6.45 -15.11
CA ASN A 11 -6.32 -5.43 -15.31
C ASN A 11 -5.65 -4.03 -15.49
N PRO A 12 -5.67 -3.46 -16.71
CA PRO A 12 -5.00 -2.18 -16.98
C PRO A 12 -5.51 -1.04 -16.10
N LYS A 13 -6.81 -1.01 -15.75
CA LYS A 13 -7.37 0.02 -14.87
C LYS A 13 -6.87 -0.10 -13.44
N VAL A 14 -6.63 -1.31 -12.94
CA VAL A 14 -6.03 -1.53 -11.61
C VAL A 14 -4.59 -1.05 -11.60
N ILE A 15 -3.81 -1.40 -12.62
CA ILE A 15 -2.43 -0.92 -12.74
C ILE A 15 -2.41 0.62 -12.85
N LYS A 16 -3.25 1.20 -13.71
CA LYS A 16 -3.41 2.66 -13.81
C LYS A 16 -3.69 3.29 -12.44
N TRP A 17 -4.65 2.74 -11.69
CA TRP A 17 -5.05 3.24 -10.37
C TRP A 17 -3.90 3.24 -9.34
N CYS A 18 -2.92 2.36 -9.47
CA CYS A 18 -1.74 2.38 -8.60
C CYS A 18 -0.85 3.62 -8.85
N TYR A 19 -0.83 4.15 -10.07
CA TYR A 19 0.00 5.29 -10.46
C TYR A 19 -0.76 6.62 -10.47
N GLU A 20 -2.02 6.63 -10.87
CA GLU A 20 -2.82 7.84 -11.09
C GLU A 20 -4.32 7.63 -10.89
N PRO A 21 -5.10 8.70 -10.61
CA PRO A 21 -6.55 8.58 -10.46
C PRO A 21 -7.22 8.08 -11.75
N ILE A 22 -8.28 7.30 -11.58
CA ILE A 22 -9.11 6.80 -12.69
C ILE A 22 -10.35 7.66 -12.95
N THR A 23 -10.64 8.61 -12.07
CA THR A 23 -11.78 9.53 -12.12
C THR A 23 -11.36 10.90 -12.62
N ALA A 24 -12.30 11.67 -13.18
CA ALA A 24 -12.02 13.01 -13.69
C ALA A 24 -11.57 13.98 -12.58
N PHE A 25 -12.16 13.85 -11.39
CA PHE A 25 -11.77 14.60 -10.20
C PHE A 25 -11.03 13.71 -9.19
N SER A 26 -10.06 14.27 -8.50
CA SER A 26 -9.32 13.61 -7.43
C SER A 26 -8.64 14.65 -6.53
N LEU A 27 -8.03 14.18 -5.45
CA LEU A 27 -7.21 15.01 -4.56
C LEU A 27 -5.99 15.64 -5.27
N LEU A 28 -5.63 15.18 -6.48
CA LEU A 28 -4.57 15.80 -7.28
C LEU A 28 -4.99 17.10 -7.94
N ASN A 29 -6.27 17.23 -8.30
CA ASN A 29 -6.72 18.29 -9.21
C ASN A 29 -7.86 19.13 -8.65
N THR A 30 -8.42 18.78 -7.49
CA THR A 30 -9.45 19.59 -6.85
C THR A 30 -9.52 19.37 -5.34
N SER A 31 -9.92 20.41 -4.63
CA SER A 31 -10.31 20.37 -3.21
C SER A 31 -11.81 20.61 -3.01
N ASN A 32 -12.57 20.75 -4.11
CA ASN A 32 -14.00 20.97 -4.06
C ASN A 32 -14.71 19.69 -3.55
N LYS A 33 -15.52 19.85 -2.50
CA LYS A 33 -16.18 18.73 -1.81
C LYS A 33 -17.16 17.97 -2.69
N ASP A 34 -17.91 18.66 -3.54
CA ASP A 34 -18.91 18.04 -4.42
C ASP A 34 -18.22 17.22 -5.52
N ASN A 35 -17.16 17.77 -6.12
CA ASN A 35 -16.34 17.06 -7.10
C ASN A 35 -15.70 15.79 -6.51
N LEU A 36 -15.17 15.88 -5.29
CA LEU A 36 -14.59 14.73 -4.59
C LEU A 36 -15.66 13.71 -4.18
N ALA A 37 -16.86 14.13 -3.80
CA ALA A 37 -17.97 13.23 -3.50
C ALA A 37 -18.43 12.45 -4.73
N MET A 38 -18.51 13.11 -5.90
CA MET A 38 -18.80 12.46 -7.17
C MET A 38 -17.70 11.44 -7.54
N ALA A 39 -16.44 11.86 -7.51
CA ALA A 39 -15.30 10.98 -7.77
C ALA A 39 -15.25 9.79 -6.81
N LYS A 40 -15.55 10.00 -5.53
CA LYS A 40 -15.60 8.92 -4.53
C LYS A 40 -16.64 7.88 -4.88
N LYS A 41 -17.84 8.30 -5.30
CA LYS A 41 -18.89 7.38 -5.72
C LYS A 41 -18.46 6.56 -6.94
N GLU A 42 -17.82 7.19 -7.93
CA GLU A 42 -17.29 6.51 -9.11
C GLU A 42 -16.19 5.52 -8.75
N GLU A 43 -15.23 5.94 -7.92
CA GLU A 43 -14.11 5.11 -7.47
C GLU A 43 -14.59 3.93 -6.61
N ASP A 44 -15.58 4.14 -5.74
CA ASP A 44 -16.19 3.07 -4.93
C ASP A 44 -16.94 2.05 -5.78
N LEU A 45 -17.69 2.50 -6.80
CA LEU A 45 -18.38 1.63 -7.74
C LEU A 45 -17.38 0.78 -8.52
N TRP A 46 -16.34 1.42 -9.08
CA TRP A 46 -15.27 0.74 -9.77
C TRP A 46 -14.58 -0.30 -8.87
N GLY A 47 -14.16 0.11 -7.68
CA GLY A 47 -13.44 -0.76 -6.75
C GLY A 47 -14.24 -1.99 -6.36
N ASN A 48 -15.53 -1.81 -6.07
CA ASN A 48 -16.46 -2.89 -5.77
C ASN A 48 -16.66 -3.85 -6.96
N GLU A 49 -16.76 -3.32 -8.18
CA GLU A 49 -16.85 -4.14 -9.40
C GLU A 49 -15.61 -5.03 -9.57
N ILE A 50 -14.40 -4.47 -9.38
CA ILE A 50 -13.13 -5.20 -9.52
C ILE A 50 -13.06 -6.39 -8.56
N ILE A 51 -13.43 -6.19 -7.29
CA ILE A 51 -13.40 -7.24 -6.26
C ILE A 51 -14.66 -8.12 -6.23
N GLY A 52 -15.65 -7.85 -7.10
CA GLY A 52 -16.90 -8.61 -7.18
C GLY A 52 -17.84 -8.44 -5.99
N THR A 53 -17.83 -7.29 -5.31
CA THR A 53 -18.73 -6.99 -4.20
C THR A 53 -19.70 -5.85 -4.55
N LYS A 54 -20.73 -5.63 -3.73
CA LYS A 54 -21.63 -4.47 -3.83
C LYS A 54 -21.58 -3.70 -2.52
N ASN A 55 -21.36 -2.38 -2.59
CA ASN A 55 -21.37 -1.45 -1.45
C ASN A 55 -20.43 -1.83 -0.29
N ASN A 56 -19.32 -2.50 -0.56
CA ASN A 56 -18.28 -2.73 0.44
C ASN A 56 -17.51 -1.44 0.67
N VAL A 57 -17.56 -0.91 1.90
CA VAL A 57 -16.87 0.32 2.30
C VAL A 57 -15.37 0.14 2.52
N GLN A 58 -14.89 -1.11 2.58
CA GLN A 58 -13.48 -1.48 2.74
C GLN A 58 -12.93 -2.20 1.50
N TRP A 59 -13.49 -1.91 0.32
CA TRP A 59 -13.06 -2.57 -0.92
C TRP A 59 -11.57 -2.35 -1.22
N THR A 60 -11.01 -1.20 -0.84
CA THR A 60 -9.58 -0.89 -1.06
C THR A 60 -8.65 -1.79 -0.29
N THR A 61 -8.99 -2.16 0.94
CA THR A 61 -8.21 -3.10 1.75
C THR A 61 -8.08 -4.43 1.03
N LYS A 62 -9.22 -5.00 0.60
CA LYS A 62 -9.23 -6.28 -0.11
C LYS A 62 -8.50 -6.19 -1.45
N LEU A 63 -8.81 -5.18 -2.26
CA LEU A 63 -8.18 -4.98 -3.57
C LEU A 63 -6.66 -4.90 -3.44
N CYS A 64 -6.16 -4.08 -2.50
CA CYS A 64 -4.72 -3.86 -2.37
C CYS A 64 -4.00 -5.05 -1.75
N GLN A 65 -4.60 -5.73 -0.77
CA GLN A 65 -4.02 -6.96 -0.21
C GLN A 65 -3.89 -8.06 -1.28
N ASP A 66 -4.95 -8.30 -2.06
CA ASP A 66 -4.95 -9.30 -3.12
C ASP A 66 -3.96 -8.91 -4.24
N LEU A 67 -3.93 -7.63 -4.64
CA LEU A 67 -3.01 -7.13 -5.66
C LEU A 67 -1.54 -7.24 -5.25
N VAL A 68 -1.21 -6.86 -4.01
CA VAL A 68 0.15 -7.01 -3.46
C VAL A 68 0.53 -8.49 -3.42
N MET A 69 -0.38 -9.38 -3.01
CA MET A 69 -0.13 -10.83 -3.03
C MET A 69 0.24 -11.32 -4.44
N GLU A 70 -0.53 -10.96 -5.48
CA GLU A 70 -0.22 -11.33 -6.87
C GLU A 70 1.18 -10.82 -7.30
N ALA A 71 1.52 -9.59 -6.92
CA ALA A 71 2.80 -8.97 -7.25
C ALA A 71 3.98 -9.64 -6.54
N LEU A 72 3.84 -10.01 -5.26
CA LEU A 72 4.86 -10.74 -4.51
C LEU A 72 5.13 -12.13 -5.12
N ILE A 73 4.09 -12.82 -5.59
CA ILE A 73 4.24 -14.10 -6.31
C ILE A 73 4.99 -13.87 -7.63
N CYS A 74 4.71 -12.78 -8.35
CA CYS A 74 5.45 -12.40 -9.56
C CYS A 74 6.94 -12.11 -9.29
N LEU A 75 7.24 -11.50 -8.14
CA LEU A 75 8.60 -11.31 -7.63
C LEU A 75 9.30 -12.60 -7.18
N LYS A 76 8.65 -13.77 -7.33
CA LYS A 76 9.18 -15.09 -6.95
C LYS A 76 9.41 -15.26 -5.45
N ARG A 77 8.70 -14.49 -4.61
CA ARG A 77 8.63 -14.77 -3.17
C ARG A 77 8.03 -16.15 -2.95
N LYS A 78 8.67 -16.94 -2.10
CA LYS A 78 8.22 -18.31 -1.78
C LYS A 78 7.13 -18.26 -0.72
N ASN A 79 6.11 -19.10 -0.86
CA ASN A 79 5.04 -19.28 0.12
C ASN A 79 4.33 -17.99 0.54
N VAL A 80 4.02 -17.10 -0.43
CA VAL A 80 3.21 -15.90 -0.18
C VAL A 80 1.80 -16.31 0.25
N LYS A 81 1.35 -15.81 1.40
CA LYS A 81 0.04 -16.10 1.99
C LYS A 81 -0.39 -14.98 2.94
N LYS A 82 -1.61 -15.05 3.47
CA LYS A 82 -2.03 -14.20 4.60
C LYS A 82 -1.22 -14.57 5.85
N ALA A 83 -0.82 -13.57 6.62
CA ALA A 83 -0.10 -13.84 7.86
C ALA A 83 -1.03 -14.44 8.93
N GLY A 84 -0.51 -15.36 9.72
CA GLY A 84 -1.18 -15.82 10.94
C GLY A 84 -1.12 -14.75 12.04
N ALA A 85 -2.05 -14.77 12.98
CA ALA A 85 -2.03 -13.88 14.14
C ALA A 85 -0.89 -14.26 15.12
N MET A 86 -0.23 -13.27 15.72
CA MET A 86 0.77 -13.47 16.77
C MET A 86 0.45 -12.60 17.99
N GLN A 87 0.55 -13.17 19.18
CA GLN A 87 0.33 -12.43 20.42
C GLN A 87 1.48 -11.45 20.68
N SER A 88 1.15 -10.24 21.13
CA SER A 88 2.14 -9.25 21.57
C SER A 88 2.91 -9.75 22.79
N SER A 89 4.19 -9.41 22.87
CA SER A 89 5.04 -9.79 24.00
C SER A 89 4.80 -8.92 25.24
N VAL A 90 4.15 -7.77 25.07
CA VAL A 90 3.98 -6.75 26.13
C VAL A 90 2.52 -6.49 26.51
N ARG A 91 1.55 -6.96 25.72
CA ARG A 91 0.13 -6.72 25.95
C ARG A 91 -0.70 -7.93 25.58
N ASP A 92 -1.86 -8.05 26.21
CA ASP A 92 -2.88 -9.02 25.83
C ASP A 92 -3.63 -8.54 24.58
N LYS A 93 -2.94 -8.59 23.44
CA LYS A 93 -3.48 -8.29 22.10
C LYS A 93 -2.76 -9.13 21.05
N ASN A 94 -3.43 -9.38 19.93
CA ASN A 94 -2.81 -10.00 18.77
C ASN A 94 -2.44 -8.96 17.71
N TYR A 95 -1.37 -9.25 16.99
CA TYR A 95 -1.02 -8.61 15.73
C TYR A 95 -1.45 -9.49 14.57
N GLU A 96 -2.10 -8.87 13.58
CA GLU A 96 -2.60 -9.51 12.37
C GLU A 96 -2.14 -8.69 11.15
N PRO A 97 -0.86 -8.82 10.73
CA PRO A 97 -0.38 -8.19 9.50
C PRO A 97 -1.02 -8.83 8.26
N ASP A 98 -0.99 -8.12 7.14
CA ASP A 98 -1.78 -8.50 5.96
C ASP A 98 -1.26 -9.77 5.25
N LEU A 99 0.05 -9.87 5.01
CA LEU A 99 0.66 -10.96 4.24
C LEU A 99 2.00 -11.37 4.83
N GLU A 100 2.44 -12.58 4.52
CA GLU A 100 3.79 -13.05 4.79
C GLU A 100 4.31 -13.93 3.65
N CYS A 101 5.63 -14.06 3.58
CA CYS A 101 6.33 -15.07 2.79
C CYS A 101 7.45 -15.69 3.65
N GLU A 102 8.35 -16.48 3.07
CA GLU A 102 9.52 -17.00 3.81
C GLU A 102 10.42 -15.87 4.36
N ASP A 103 10.61 -14.81 3.58
CA ASP A 103 11.64 -13.80 3.84
C ASP A 103 11.13 -12.57 4.61
N TYR A 104 9.84 -12.23 4.47
CA TYR A 104 9.27 -10.96 4.94
C TYR A 104 7.86 -11.15 5.50
N ILE A 105 7.48 -10.20 6.34
CA ILE A 105 6.08 -9.90 6.66
C ILE A 105 5.68 -8.55 6.04
N TYR A 106 4.43 -8.41 5.66
CA TYR A 106 3.95 -7.26 4.91
C TYR A 106 2.72 -6.66 5.56
N GLU A 107 2.72 -5.34 5.67
CA GLU A 107 1.55 -4.54 5.99
C GLU A 107 1.22 -3.66 4.78
N VAL A 108 0.00 -3.76 4.26
CA VAL A 108 -0.45 -2.95 3.12
C VAL A 108 -1.13 -1.70 3.64
N LYS A 109 -0.74 -0.55 3.08
CA LYS A 109 -1.36 0.75 3.36
C LYS A 109 -1.77 1.38 2.04
N SER A 110 -3.07 1.40 1.81
CA SER A 110 -3.67 1.98 0.63
C SER A 110 -4.53 3.18 0.98
N ARG A 111 -4.71 4.06 0.00
CA ARG A 111 -5.64 5.18 0.08
C ARG A 111 -6.21 5.50 -1.29
N ASN A 112 -7.49 5.83 -1.28
CA ASN A 112 -8.27 6.30 -2.42
C ASN A 112 -7.79 7.67 -2.92
N TRP A 113 -7.95 7.92 -4.22
CA TRP A 113 -7.60 9.21 -4.83
C TRP A 113 -8.64 10.30 -4.59
N SER A 114 -9.83 9.94 -4.10
CA SER A 114 -10.98 10.85 -3.95
C SER A 114 -11.34 11.18 -2.51
N THR A 115 -10.75 10.51 -1.51
CA THR A 115 -11.18 10.60 -0.11
C THR A 115 -10.26 11.54 0.70
N PRO A 116 -10.72 12.77 1.02
CA PRO A 116 -9.93 13.71 1.81
C PRO A 116 -9.82 13.27 3.27
N GLY A 117 -8.94 13.95 4.01
CA GLY A 117 -8.76 13.76 5.46
C GLY A 117 -7.34 13.33 5.83
N THR A 118 -7.16 12.97 7.09
CA THR A 118 -5.86 12.66 7.71
C THR A 118 -5.54 11.16 7.74
N ALA A 119 -6.30 10.35 6.99
CA ALA A 119 -6.09 8.90 6.96
C ALA A 119 -4.66 8.53 6.58
N GLY A 120 -4.04 9.30 5.69
CA GLY A 120 -2.66 9.08 5.26
C GLY A 120 -1.59 9.39 6.29
N GLU A 121 -1.83 10.31 7.22
CA GLU A 121 -0.87 10.61 8.30
C GLU A 121 -0.66 9.40 9.21
N LYS A 122 -1.62 8.48 9.27
CA LYS A 122 -1.54 7.27 10.09
C LYS A 122 -0.41 6.34 9.65
N ILE A 123 0.08 6.43 8.41
CA ILE A 123 1.20 5.58 7.97
C ILE A 123 2.45 5.84 8.83
N LEU A 124 2.63 7.07 9.33
CA LEU A 124 3.81 7.48 10.09
C LEU A 124 3.93 6.76 11.44
N GLY A 125 2.80 6.33 11.99
CA GLY A 125 2.75 5.53 13.22
C GLY A 125 2.85 4.03 13.00
N VAL A 126 2.87 3.54 11.75
CA VAL A 126 2.86 2.09 11.44
C VAL A 126 4.13 1.40 11.95
N PRO A 127 5.36 1.93 11.76
CA PRO A 127 6.56 1.33 12.32
C PRO A 127 6.51 1.20 13.84
N LEU A 128 5.95 2.20 14.54
CA LEU A 128 5.78 2.15 16.00
C LEU A 128 4.70 1.13 16.41
N LYS A 129 3.56 1.10 15.71
CA LYS A 129 2.47 0.16 15.97
C LYS A 129 2.94 -1.28 15.88
N TYR A 130 3.81 -1.57 14.91
CA TYR A 130 4.26 -2.91 14.55
C TYR A 130 5.73 -3.17 14.86
N GLY A 131 6.32 -2.39 15.79
CA GLY A 131 7.73 -2.50 16.15
C GLY A 131 8.16 -3.88 16.66
N GLU A 132 7.22 -4.67 17.20
CA GLU A 132 7.48 -6.04 17.66
C GLU A 132 7.47 -7.08 16.52
N LEU A 133 6.90 -6.78 15.35
CA LEU A 133 6.66 -7.79 14.32
C LEU A 133 7.94 -8.48 13.83
N PRO A 134 9.05 -7.77 13.55
CA PRO A 134 10.27 -8.45 13.12
C PRO A 134 10.76 -9.48 14.12
N ASN A 135 10.68 -9.16 15.41
CA ASN A 135 11.05 -10.06 16.50
C ASN A 135 10.07 -11.23 16.69
N LEU A 136 8.77 -11.00 16.55
CA LEU A 136 7.74 -12.03 16.72
C LEU A 136 7.75 -13.04 15.58
N TYR A 137 7.87 -12.57 14.34
CA TYR A 137 7.80 -13.41 13.14
C TYR A 137 9.18 -13.87 12.64
N LYS A 138 10.27 -13.31 13.18
CA LYS A 138 11.66 -13.54 12.73
C LYS A 138 11.86 -13.19 11.25
N LYS A 139 11.20 -12.12 10.81
CA LYS A 139 11.18 -11.65 9.41
C LYS A 139 11.11 -10.13 9.38
N PRO A 140 11.89 -9.44 8.52
CA PRO A 140 11.72 -8.01 8.28
C PRO A 140 10.29 -7.65 7.86
N LEU A 141 9.82 -6.48 8.30
CA LEU A 141 8.52 -5.89 7.97
C LEU A 141 8.66 -4.90 6.80
N GLN A 142 7.91 -5.15 5.73
CA GLN A 142 7.73 -4.21 4.63
C GLN A 142 6.33 -3.59 4.67
N ILE A 143 6.27 -2.28 4.82
CA ILE A 143 5.03 -1.50 4.76
C ILE A 143 4.84 -1.05 3.31
N VAL A 144 3.94 -1.74 2.59
CA VAL A 144 3.72 -1.52 1.16
C VAL A 144 2.67 -0.44 0.96
N LEU A 145 3.08 0.67 0.33
CA LEU A 145 2.23 1.82 0.06
C LEU A 145 1.61 1.71 -1.33
N VAL A 146 0.29 1.82 -1.44
CA VAL A 146 -0.46 1.60 -2.70
C VAL A 146 -1.37 2.77 -3.04
N GLY A 147 -1.42 3.16 -4.32
CA GLY A 147 -2.34 4.18 -4.83
C GLY A 147 -2.01 5.58 -4.29
N TYR A 148 -3.03 6.34 -3.89
CA TYR A 148 -2.83 7.69 -3.36
C TYR A 148 -1.97 7.72 -2.10
N GLN A 149 -1.91 6.63 -1.34
CA GLN A 149 -1.07 6.57 -0.15
C GLN A 149 0.42 6.67 -0.49
N GLU A 150 0.83 6.04 -1.59
CA GLU A 150 2.21 6.14 -2.08
C GLU A 150 2.49 7.54 -2.62
N TYR A 151 1.55 8.11 -3.39
CA TYR A 151 1.66 9.48 -3.90
C TYR A 151 1.88 10.49 -2.75
N GLU A 152 1.06 10.40 -1.71
CA GLU A 152 1.13 11.27 -0.53
C GLU A 152 2.44 11.05 0.24
N ALA A 153 2.92 9.81 0.33
CA ALA A 153 4.22 9.51 0.95
C ALA A 153 5.39 10.14 0.19
N ARG A 154 5.29 10.28 -1.14
CA ARG A 154 6.35 10.91 -1.95
C ARG A 154 6.29 12.44 -1.96
N LYS A 155 5.09 13.02 -1.91
CA LYS A 155 4.88 14.45 -2.23
C LYS A 155 4.03 15.24 -1.24
N GLY A 156 3.28 14.56 -0.38
CA GLY A 156 2.23 15.17 0.44
C GLY A 156 2.73 15.70 1.79
N PHE A 157 3.84 15.19 2.30
CA PHE A 157 4.31 15.53 3.64
C PHE A 157 5.38 16.62 3.64
N ALA A 158 5.28 17.53 4.62
CA ALA A 158 6.20 18.66 4.77
C ALA A 158 7.65 18.23 5.08
N PHE A 159 7.86 17.04 5.62
CA PHE A 159 9.19 16.49 5.91
C PHE A 159 9.87 15.82 4.69
N GLY A 160 9.21 15.81 3.53
CA GLY A 160 9.76 15.26 2.28
C GLY A 160 9.24 13.88 1.89
N ASP A 161 9.92 13.26 0.92
CA ASP A 161 9.56 11.96 0.34
C ASP A 161 9.94 10.81 1.29
N LEU A 162 8.96 10.06 1.76
CA LEU A 162 9.16 8.92 2.68
C LEU A 162 9.98 7.77 2.06
N LEU A 163 10.10 7.72 0.74
CA LEU A 163 10.68 6.62 -0.03
C LEU A 163 12.01 6.99 -0.70
N LYS A 164 12.31 8.29 -0.89
CA LYS A 164 13.52 8.78 -1.57
C LYS A 164 14.27 9.82 -0.74
N LYS A 165 15.56 9.58 -0.51
CA LYS A 165 16.40 10.34 0.43
C LYS A 165 16.62 11.80 0.01
N GLU A 166 16.60 12.10 -1.29
CA GLU A 166 17.08 13.36 -1.86
C GLU A 166 16.27 14.58 -1.40
N THR A 167 15.02 14.38 -1.00
CA THR A 167 14.10 15.44 -0.59
C THR A 167 13.69 15.36 0.89
N GLN A 168 14.33 14.48 1.67
CA GLN A 168 14.01 14.25 3.08
C GLN A 168 14.69 15.27 3.99
N THR A 169 13.97 15.74 5.02
CA THR A 169 14.64 16.41 6.14
C THR A 169 15.56 15.45 6.88
N LYS A 170 16.49 16.01 7.67
CA LYS A 170 17.42 15.21 8.47
C LYS A 170 16.70 14.33 9.49
N GLU A 171 15.65 14.86 10.12
CA GLU A 171 14.84 14.16 11.13
C GLU A 171 14.12 12.94 10.52
N LEU A 172 13.60 13.08 9.29
CA LEU A 172 13.02 11.95 8.58
C LEU A 172 14.08 10.89 8.28
N GLN A 173 15.26 11.29 7.79
CA GLN A 173 16.35 10.36 7.48
C GLN A 173 16.78 9.56 8.72
N GLU A 174 16.95 10.23 9.87
CA GLU A 174 17.29 9.59 11.14
C GLU A 174 16.20 8.62 11.59
N SER A 175 14.93 9.03 11.48
CA SER A 175 13.78 8.17 11.83
C SER A 175 13.71 6.92 10.95
N LEU A 176 13.88 7.06 9.63
CA LEU A 176 13.88 5.94 8.69
C LEU A 176 15.09 5.03 8.87
N ALA A 177 16.27 5.59 9.18
CA ALA A 177 17.46 4.81 9.50
C ALA A 177 17.23 3.96 10.76
N PHE A 178 16.64 4.54 11.80
CA PHE A 178 16.27 3.82 13.02
C PHE A 178 15.31 2.67 12.73
N TYR A 179 14.24 2.91 11.95
CA TYR A 179 13.31 1.83 11.58
C TYR A 179 13.98 0.73 10.76
N LYS A 180 14.87 1.09 9.84
CA LYS A 180 15.59 0.13 9.02
C LYS A 180 16.56 -0.73 9.83
N GLU A 181 17.23 -0.17 10.83
CA GLU A 181 18.05 -0.92 11.79
C GLU A 181 17.22 -1.95 12.56
N HIS A 182 15.94 -1.67 12.76
CA HIS A 182 14.97 -2.56 13.40
C HIS A 182 14.17 -3.40 12.38
N GLU A 183 14.69 -3.59 11.17
CA GLU A 183 14.11 -4.43 10.12
C GLU A 183 12.71 -3.99 9.65
N ILE A 184 12.42 -2.69 9.68
CA ILE A 184 11.16 -2.09 9.21
C ILE A 184 11.45 -1.08 8.10
N GLU A 185 10.78 -1.22 6.96
CA GLU A 185 10.91 -0.27 5.85
C GLU A 185 9.59 -0.01 5.11
N TYR A 186 9.47 1.18 4.54
CA TYR A 186 8.41 1.48 3.58
C TYR A 186 8.83 1.06 2.18
N VAL A 187 7.88 0.53 1.42
CA VAL A 187 8.10 0.09 0.04
C VAL A 187 7.02 0.70 -0.84
N ALA A 188 7.44 1.36 -1.92
CA ALA A 188 6.53 1.77 -2.98
C ALA A 188 6.02 0.54 -3.74
N PHE A 189 4.71 0.43 -3.89
CA PHE A 189 4.14 -0.62 -4.72
C PHE A 189 4.48 -0.42 -6.19
N THR A 190 4.59 0.83 -6.65
CA THR A 190 5.01 1.11 -8.04
C THR A 190 6.43 0.60 -8.34
N ASP A 191 7.36 0.65 -7.37
CA ASP A 191 8.70 0.07 -7.51
C ASP A 191 8.64 -1.47 -7.66
N ILE A 192 7.65 -2.12 -7.02
CA ILE A 192 7.38 -3.55 -7.20
C ILE A 192 6.84 -3.80 -8.61
N LEU A 193 5.83 -3.04 -9.04
CA LEU A 193 5.20 -3.15 -10.36
C LEU A 193 6.22 -3.01 -11.50
N GLU A 194 7.09 -2.01 -11.42
CA GLU A 194 8.18 -1.81 -12.40
C GLU A 194 9.07 -3.06 -12.52
N LYS A 195 9.49 -3.63 -11.39
CA LYS A 195 10.34 -4.84 -11.37
C LYS A 195 9.67 -6.06 -11.99
N ILE A 196 8.34 -6.15 -11.93
CA ILE A 196 7.58 -7.27 -12.51
C ILE A 196 7.03 -6.95 -13.91
N GLY A 197 7.39 -5.81 -14.50
CA GLY A 197 7.09 -5.45 -15.88
C GLY A 197 5.76 -4.72 -16.09
N PHE A 198 5.28 -3.98 -15.08
CA PHE A 198 4.14 -3.08 -15.18
C PHE A 198 4.58 -1.63 -14.90
N PRO A 199 5.45 -1.03 -15.73
CA PRO A 199 5.90 0.34 -15.52
C PRO A 199 4.77 1.37 -15.73
N ASN A 200 5.02 2.60 -15.29
CA ASN A 200 4.12 3.72 -15.56
C ASN A 200 3.79 3.84 -17.06
N GLY A 201 2.51 3.97 -17.41
CA GLY A 201 1.99 4.11 -18.77
C GLY A 201 1.75 2.80 -19.52
N CYS A 202 1.91 1.62 -18.88
CA CYS A 202 1.73 0.32 -19.56
C CYS A 202 0.26 -0.12 -19.76
N TRP A 203 -0.72 0.69 -19.36
CA TRP A 203 -2.15 0.35 -19.32
C TRP A 203 -2.93 0.72 -20.59
N ASN A 204 -2.33 0.47 -21.76
CA ASN A 204 -2.96 0.70 -23.08
C ASN A 204 -3.75 -0.51 -23.58
#